data_AF-A0A2K3M278-F1
#
_entry.id   AF-A0A2K3M278-F1
#
_cell.length_a   1.000
_cell.length_b   1.000
_cell.length_c   1.000
_cell.angle_alpha   90.00
_cell.angle_beta   90.00
_cell.angle_gamma   90.00
#
_symmetry.space_group_name_H-M   'P 1'
#
loop_
_entity.id
_entity.type
_entity.pdbx_description
1 polymer ?
#
loop_
_entity_poly.entity_id
_entity_poly.type
_entity_poly.pdbx_seq_one_letter_code
_entity_poly.pdbx_strand_id
1 'polypeptide(L)' 'MASVGLKKILTLAIGDGLSSARANIFGHLLNPTGKKSGHKIYRMKLFGEKVAQWYPHDINKDDPLVMARQQQE' A
#
# COMPACT_ATOMS: atom_id res chain seq x y z
N MET A 1 4.30 42.00 23.96
CA MET A 1 5.02 40.71 23.84
C MET A 1 4.11 39.47 23.92
N ALA A 2 3.10 39.41 24.82
CA ALA A 2 2.24 38.22 24.97
C ALA A 2 1.28 37.93 23.77
N SER A 3 0.80 38.96 23.06
CA SER A 3 -0.15 38.82 21.95
C SER A 3 0.42 38.12 20.71
N VAL A 4 1.74 38.22 20.48
CA VAL A 4 2.43 37.57 19.36
C VAL A 4 2.56 36.06 19.61
N GLY A 5 2.71 35.64 20.87
CA GLY A 5 2.75 34.23 21.26
C GLY A 5 1.40 33.54 21.06
N LEU A 6 0.31 34.18 21.49
CA LEU A 6 -1.04 33.61 21.37
C LEU A 6 -1.45 33.39 19.91
N LYS A 7 -1.20 34.37 19.03
CA LYS A 7 -1.47 34.24 17.60
C LYS A 7 -0.73 33.05 16.98
N LYS A 8 0.54 32.86 17.32
CA LYS A 8 1.33 31.72 16.82
C LYS A 8 0.76 30.36 17.25
N ILE A 9 0.34 30.23 18.52
CA ILE A 9 -0.26 29.00 19.04
C ILE A 9 -1.57 28.67 18.32
N LEU A 10 -2.42 29.68 18.09
CA LEU A 10 -3.67 29.51 17.34
C LEU A 10 -3.42 29.08 15.89
N THR A 11 -2.45 29.69 15.22
CA THR A 11 -2.10 29.32 13.85
C THR A 11 -1.59 27.88 13.76
N LEU A 12 -0.78 27.43 14.72
CA LEU A 12 -0.32 26.03 14.79
C LEU A 12 -1.49 25.06 14.99
N ALA A 13 -2.38 25.34 15.93
CA ALA A 13 -3.55 24.49 16.20
C ALA A 13 -4.49 24.38 14.97
N ILE A 14 -4.69 25.47 14.23
CA ILE A 14 -5.47 25.48 12.99
C ILE A 14 -4.78 24.63 11.91
N GLY A 15 -3.46 24.75 11.77
CA GLY A 15 -2.66 23.96 10.83
C GLY A 15 -2.74 22.46 11.11
N ASP A 16 -2.62 22.08 12.38
CA ASP A 16 -2.73 20.68 12.83
C ASP A 16 -4.15 20.13 12.58
N GLY A 17 -5.18 20.92 12.88
CA GLY A 17 -6.57 20.57 12.60
C GLY A 17 -6.85 20.36 11.10
N LEU A 18 -6.34 21.25 10.24
CA LEU A 18 -6.47 21.12 8.79
C LEU A 18 -5.76 19.87 8.27
N SER A 19 -4.55 19.59 8.75
CA SER A 19 -3.80 18.40 8.35
C SER A 19 -4.51 17.10 8.74
N SER A 20 -5.15 17.10 9.91
CA SER A 20 -5.94 15.99 10.42
C SER A 20 -7.23 15.79 9.64
N ALA A 21 -7.94 16.88 9.33
CA ALA A 21 -9.13 16.84 8.48
C ALA A 21 -8.82 16.31 7.07
N ARG A 22 -7.72 16.78 6.47
CA ARG A 22 -7.23 16.29 5.17
C ARG A 22 -6.92 14.80 5.22
N ALA A 23 -6.23 14.35 6.27
CA ALA A 23 -5.90 12.95 6.45
C ALA A 23 -7.16 12.08 6.53
N ASN A 24 -8.19 12.54 7.24
CA ASN A 24 -9.47 11.85 7.35
C ASN A 24 -10.24 11.81 6.01
N ILE A 25 -10.37 12.95 5.33
CA ILE A 25 -11.13 13.06 4.07
C ILE A 25 -10.54 12.18 2.96
N PHE A 26 -9.22 12.18 2.81
CA PHE A 26 -8.54 11.47 1.72
C PHE A 26 -7.93 10.13 2.12
N GLY A 27 -8.18 9.67 3.36
CA GLY A 27 -7.62 8.43 3.87
C GLY A 27 -6.09 8.41 3.94
N HIS A 28 -5.45 9.57 4.14
CA HIS A 28 -4.01 9.62 4.37
C HIS A 28 -3.68 9.29 5.82
N LEU A 29 -2.55 8.62 6.05
CA LEU A 29 -2.05 8.37 7.40
C LEU A 29 -1.27 9.60 7.91
N LEU A 30 -1.77 10.25 8.97
CA LEU A 30 -1.05 11.31 9.67
C LEU A 30 -0.13 10.72 10.75
N ASN A 31 1.14 11.11 10.76
CA ASN A 31 2.12 10.70 11.78
C ASN A 31 2.79 11.91 12.42
N PRO A 32 2.17 12.53 13.45
CA PRO A 32 2.70 13.72 14.10
C PRO A 32 4.03 13.45 14.83
N THR A 33 4.30 12.19 15.22
CA THR A 33 5.53 11.81 15.91
C THR A 33 6.73 11.64 14.98
N GLY A 34 6.50 11.54 13.66
CA GLY A 34 7.54 11.32 12.65
C GLY A 34 8.30 9.99 12.78
N LYS A 35 7.92 9.11 13.71
CA LYS A 35 8.58 7.82 13.91
C LYS A 35 8.33 6.89 12.72
N LYS A 36 9.29 6.02 12.41
CA LYS A 36 9.12 5.04 11.34
C LYS A 36 7.91 4.15 11.62
N SER A 37 6.95 4.14 10.69
CA SER A 37 5.78 3.26 10.73
C SER A 37 5.87 2.21 9.62
N GLY A 38 5.14 1.10 9.78
CA GLY A 38 5.03 0.05 8.75
C GLY A 38 4.31 0.49 7.47
N HIS A 39 3.82 1.73 7.39
CA HIS A 39 3.05 2.24 6.25
C HIS A 39 3.77 2.08 4.90
N LYS A 40 5.12 2.17 4.89
CA LYS A 40 5.91 1.93 3.68
C LYS A 40 5.81 0.50 3.17
N ILE A 41 5.69 -0.48 4.05
CA ILE A 41 5.57 -1.90 3.67
C ILE A 41 4.16 -2.17 3.15
N TYR A 42 3.14 -1.68 3.85
CA TYR A 42 1.74 -1.91 3.46
C TYR A 42 1.32 -1.24 2.15
N ARG A 43 1.96 -0.12 1.75
CA ARG A 43 1.70 0.52 0.44
C ARG A 43 2.34 -0.20 -0.75
N MET A 44 3.23 -1.16 -0.51
CA MET A 44 3.84 -1.93 -1.59
C MET A 44 2.78 -2.88 -2.16
N LYS A 45 2.56 -2.82 -3.48
CA LYS A 45 1.66 -3.78 -4.13
C LYS A 45 2.22 -5.18 -3.97
N LEU A 46 1.37 -6.14 -3.61
CA LEU A 46 1.76 -7.54 -3.60
C LEU A 46 2.09 -7.97 -5.03
N PHE A 47 3.25 -8.60 -5.21
CA PHE A 47 3.75 -9.05 -6.51
C PHE A 47 3.99 -10.56 -6.56
N GLY A 48 3.55 -11.30 -5.54
CA GLY A 48 3.78 -12.74 -5.42
C GLY A 48 3.19 -13.54 -6.58
N GLU A 49 1.94 -13.27 -6.96
CA GLU A 49 1.29 -13.92 -8.09
C GLU A 49 2.04 -13.68 -9.41
N LYS A 50 2.40 -12.42 -9.67
CA LYS A 50 3.19 -12.05 -10.85
C LYS A 50 4.53 -12.81 -10.92
N VAL A 51 5.18 -13.02 -9.77
CA VAL A 51 6.44 -13.76 -9.69
C VAL A 51 6.21 -15.26 -9.83
N ALA A 52 5.12 -15.80 -9.26
CA ALA A 52 4.78 -17.21 -9.39
C ALA A 52 4.44 -17.61 -10.84
N GLN A 53 3.82 -16.71 -11.60
CA GLN A 53 3.51 -16.88 -13.02
C GLN A 53 4.72 -16.64 -13.95
N TRP A 54 5.94 -16.87 -13.46
CA TRP A 54 7.16 -16.74 -14.27
C TRP A 54 7.15 -17.66 -15.49
N TYR A 55 6.69 -18.91 -15.29
CA TYR A 55 6.50 -19.87 -16.37
C TYR A 55 5.04 -19.83 -16.85
N PRO A 56 4.80 -19.74 -18.17
CA PRO A 56 3.46 -19.82 -18.74
C PRO A 56 2.78 -21.15 -18.41
N HIS A 57 1.44 -21.14 -18.47
CA HIS A 57 0.66 -22.36 -18.36
C HIS A 57 0.96 -23.30 -19.54
N ASP A 58 1.25 -24.56 -19.25
CA ASP A 58 1.46 -25.58 -20.27
C ASP A 58 0.11 -26.20 -20.67
N ILE A 59 -0.41 -25.76 -21.82
CA ILE A 59 -1.72 -26.16 -22.35
C ILE A 59 -1.77 -27.67 -22.63
N ASN A 60 -0.62 -28.31 -22.90
CA ASN A 60 -0.58 -29.74 -23.20
C ASN A 60 -0.96 -30.61 -21.99
N LYS A 61 -0.88 -30.05 -20.77
CA LYS A 61 -1.30 -30.75 -19.54
C LYS A 61 -2.81 -30.79 -19.37
N ASP A 62 -3.55 -29.95 -20.09
CA ASP A 62 -5.01 -29.90 -20.03
C ASP A 62 -5.67 -30.88 -21.00
N ASP A 63 -4.99 -31.25 -22.10
CA ASP A 63 -5.54 -32.16 -23.10
C ASP A 63 -5.36 -33.63 -22.67
N PRO A 64 -6.45 -34.35 -22.36
CA PRO A 64 -6.38 -35.74 -21.90
C PRO A 64 -5.80 -36.69 -22.95
N LEU A 65 -5.93 -36.40 -24.25
CA LEU A 65 -5.39 -37.25 -25.32
C LEU A 65 -3.88 -37.12 -25.47
N VAL A 66 -3.32 -35.95 -25.17
CA VAL A 66 -1.87 -35.70 -25.16
C VAL A 66 -1.24 -36.30 -23.92
N MET A 67 -1.87 -36.11 -22.76
CA MET A 67 -1.45 -36.73 -21.50
C MET A 67 -1.47 -38.27 -21.57
N ALA A 68 -2.52 -38.88 -22.15
CA ALA A 68 -2.61 -40.34 -22.30
C ALA A 68 -1.53 -40.91 -23.24
N ARG A 69 -1.14 -40.17 -24.28
CA ARG A 69 -0.06 -40.58 -25.19
C ARG A 69 1.30 -40.53 -24.51
N GLN A 70 1.61 -39.48 -23.75
CA GLN A 70 2.86 -39.35 -23.01
C GLN A 70 3.05 -40.40 -21.90
N GLN A 71 1.96 -40.96 -21.37
CA GLN A 71 2.03 -42.04 -20.36
C GLN A 71 2.29 -43.43 -20.95
N GLN A 72 2.03 -43.62 -22.25
CA GLN A 72 2.22 -44.90 -22.94
C GLN A 72 3.60 -45.05 -23.57
N GLU A 73 4.32 -43.95 -23.80
CA GLU A 73 5.75 -43.91 -24.17
C GLU A 73 6.65 -44.10 -22.95
#